data_AF-A0A953I1Q0-F1
#
_entry.id   AF-A0A953I1Q0-F1
#
_cell.length_a   1.000
_cell.length_b   1.000
_cell.length_c   1.000
_cell.angle_alpha   90.00
_cell.angle_beta   90.00
_cell.angle_gamma   90.00
#
_symmetry.space_group_name_H-M   'P 1'
#
loop_
_entity.id
_entity.type
_entity.pdbx_description
1 polymer ?
#
loop_
_entity_poly.entity_id
_entity_poly.type
_entity_poly.pdbx_seq_one_letter_code
_entity_poly.pdbx_strand_id
1 'polypeptide(L)'
;MKKRKLGNNLEVSTMGLGCMGMSYAYGAIDRALELGVNFLDTADMYGPYANEKLVGKALKGRRDKFVVATKFGITFDPTDSSQGDDIVPIPGTKHQKYIEQNAGAVDVDLTEAELNDINAIFPPDVTSGLRYTKDFMKAVNG
;
A
#
# COMPACT_ATOMS: atom_id res chain seq x y z
N MET A 1 -24.26 -2.80 -10.26
CA MET A 1 -23.43 -1.89 -9.43
C MET A 1 -23.62 -0.45 -9.91
N LYS A 2 -23.77 0.53 -9.00
CA LYS A 2 -23.72 1.96 -9.38
C LYS A 2 -22.28 2.36 -9.76
N LYS A 3 -22.12 3.28 -10.71
CA LYS A 3 -20.81 3.81 -11.13
C LYS A 3 -20.65 5.28 -10.72
N ARG A 4 -19.41 5.74 -10.59
CA ARG A 4 -19.01 7.13 -10.33
C ARG A 4 -17.84 7.51 -11.24
N LYS A 5 -17.77 8.78 -11.62
CA LYS A 5 -16.61 9.34 -12.30
C LYS A 5 -15.54 9.70 -11.27
N LEU A 6 -14.30 9.26 -11.53
CA LEU A 6 -13.10 9.67 -10.82
C LEU A 6 -12.29 10.57 -11.77
N GLY A 7 -12.18 11.86 -11.44
CA GLY A 7 -11.66 12.86 -12.38
C GLY A 7 -12.53 12.98 -13.63
N ASN A 8 -11.92 13.31 -14.77
CA ASN A 8 -12.67 13.65 -15.98
C ASN A 8 -13.09 12.41 -16.80
N ASN A 9 -12.27 11.35 -16.80
CA ASN A 9 -12.35 10.29 -17.82
C ASN A 9 -12.39 8.85 -17.27
N LEU A 10 -12.42 8.63 -15.95
CA LEU A 10 -12.45 7.29 -15.38
C LEU A 10 -13.80 7.00 -14.75
N GLU A 11 -14.44 5.89 -15.13
CA GLU A 11 -15.68 5.42 -14.51
C GLU A 11 -15.43 4.15 -13.67
N VAL A 12 -15.71 4.26 -12.38
CA VAL A 12 -15.45 3.22 -11.38
C VAL A 12 -16.72 2.80 -10.67
N SER A 13 -16.78 1.58 -10.18
CA SER A 13 -17.83 1.12 -9.27
C SER A 13 -17.80 1.93 -7.99
N THR A 14 -18.98 2.21 -7.43
CA THR A 14 -19.10 2.93 -6.14
C THR A 14 -18.40 2.22 -4.98
N MET A 15 -18.16 0.92 -5.13
CA MET A 15 -17.39 0.08 -4.22
C MET A 15 -16.21 -0.51 -4.98
N GLY A 16 -15.01 -0.45 -4.39
CA GLY A 16 -13.82 -1.14 -4.89
C GLY A 16 -13.57 -2.46 -4.15
N LEU A 17 -12.74 -3.31 -4.73
CA LEU A 17 -12.21 -4.51 -4.09
C LEU A 17 -10.77 -4.26 -3.63
N GLY A 18 -10.54 -4.38 -2.33
CA GLY A 18 -9.19 -4.48 -1.77
C GLY A 18 -8.59 -5.84 -2.08
N CYS A 19 -7.43 -5.85 -2.73
CA CYS A 19 -6.70 -7.06 -3.08
C CYS A 19 -5.71 -7.48 -1.99
N MET A 20 -5.65 -6.79 -0.84
CA MET A 20 -4.84 -7.20 0.30
C MET A 20 -5.31 -8.57 0.80
N GLY A 21 -4.47 -9.60 0.67
CA GLY A 21 -4.78 -10.98 1.08
C GLY A 21 -5.04 -11.95 -0.06
N MET A 22 -5.02 -11.53 -1.34
CA MET A 22 -5.19 -12.50 -2.44
C MET A 22 -4.01 -13.45 -2.59
N SER A 23 -2.82 -13.01 -2.21
CA SER A 23 -1.64 -13.88 -2.10
C SER A 23 -1.69 -14.87 -0.93
N TYR A 24 -2.67 -14.75 -0.01
CA TYR A 24 -2.64 -15.45 1.28
C TYR A 24 -3.93 -16.18 1.68
N ALA A 25 -5.10 -15.75 1.21
CA ALA A 25 -6.36 -16.13 1.85
C ALA A 25 -7.54 -16.33 0.88
N TYR A 26 -7.66 -15.60 -0.23
CA TYR A 26 -8.83 -15.70 -1.11
C TYR A 26 -8.62 -15.18 -2.54
N GLY A 27 -9.42 -15.66 -3.50
CA GLY A 27 -9.54 -15.08 -4.84
C GLY A 27 -10.98 -14.62 -5.09
N ALA A 28 -11.19 -13.31 -5.29
CA ALA A 28 -12.55 -12.74 -5.40
C ALA A 28 -12.76 -11.84 -6.63
N ILE A 29 -11.77 -11.72 -7.53
CA ILE A 29 -11.85 -10.81 -8.69
C ILE A 29 -12.99 -11.20 -9.64
N ASP A 30 -13.17 -12.49 -9.90
CA ASP A 30 -14.27 -12.98 -10.75
C ASP A 30 -15.63 -12.62 -10.17
N ARG A 31 -15.84 -12.94 -8.89
CA ARG A 31 -17.09 -12.65 -8.21
C ARG A 31 -17.36 -11.15 -8.09
N ALA A 32 -16.32 -10.35 -7.87
CA ALA A 32 -16.42 -8.90 -7.83
C ALA A 32 -16.88 -8.36 -9.20
N LEU A 33 -16.31 -8.86 -10.29
CA LEU A 33 -16.72 -8.47 -11.64
C LEU A 33 -18.17 -8.88 -11.95
N GLU A 34 -18.60 -10.08 -11.57
CA GLU A 34 -20.01 -10.53 -11.68
C GLU A 34 -20.98 -9.58 -10.96
N LEU A 35 -20.57 -9.06 -9.79
CA LEU A 35 -21.34 -8.08 -9.03
C LEU A 35 -21.24 -6.65 -9.61
N GLY A 36 -20.43 -6.45 -10.65
CA GLY A 36 -20.23 -5.18 -11.35
C GLY A 36 -19.15 -4.27 -10.72
N VAL A 37 -18.33 -4.79 -9.81
CA VAL A 37 -17.15 -4.10 -9.28
C VAL A 37 -16.06 -4.10 -10.35
N ASN A 38 -15.56 -2.92 -10.72
CA ASN A 38 -14.43 -2.78 -11.64
C ASN A 38 -13.24 -2.04 -11.02
N PHE A 39 -13.35 -1.49 -9.81
CA PHE A 39 -12.26 -0.77 -9.17
C PHE A 39 -11.48 -1.68 -8.21
N LEU A 40 -10.21 -1.91 -8.50
CA LEU A 40 -9.32 -2.78 -7.72
C LEU A 40 -8.23 -1.95 -7.04
N ASP A 41 -8.03 -2.20 -5.75
CA ASP A 41 -6.96 -1.59 -4.95
C ASP A 41 -5.89 -2.64 -4.61
N THR A 42 -4.62 -2.37 -4.95
CA THR A 42 -3.48 -3.23 -4.61
C THR A 42 -2.27 -2.40 -4.16
N ALA A 43 -1.20 -3.07 -3.77
CA ALA A 43 0.13 -2.50 -3.52
C ALA A 43 1.22 -3.56 -3.77
N ASP A 44 2.45 -3.13 -4.01
CA ASP A 44 3.66 -3.98 -4.04
C ASP A 44 3.88 -4.77 -2.73
N MET A 45 3.58 -4.14 -1.60
CA MET A 45 3.67 -4.72 -0.25
C MET A 45 2.55 -5.72 0.06
N TYR A 46 1.41 -5.66 -0.63
CA TYR A 46 0.39 -6.68 -0.44
C TYR A 46 0.97 -7.96 -1.01
N GLY A 47 1.14 -9.00 -0.19
CA GLY A 47 1.76 -10.21 -0.70
C GLY A 47 3.14 -9.96 -1.30
N PRO A 48 4.17 -9.49 -0.55
CA PRO A 48 5.35 -8.81 -1.07
C PRO A 48 5.78 -9.27 -2.46
N TYR A 49 5.62 -8.36 -3.43
CA TYR A 49 5.94 -8.53 -4.85
C TYR A 49 5.16 -9.63 -5.61
N ALA A 50 4.20 -10.31 -4.98
CA ALA A 50 3.38 -11.39 -5.52
C ALA A 50 1.94 -10.96 -5.86
N ASN A 51 1.34 -10.03 -5.10
CA ASN A 51 -0.08 -9.71 -5.29
C ASN A 51 -0.38 -9.03 -6.62
N GLU A 52 0.49 -8.14 -7.10
CA GLU A 52 0.34 -7.52 -8.42
C GLU A 52 0.47 -8.55 -9.56
N LYS A 53 1.31 -9.59 -9.39
CA LYS A 53 1.40 -10.70 -10.35
C LYS A 53 0.10 -11.50 -10.38
N LEU A 54 -0.54 -11.72 -9.24
CA LEU A 54 -1.84 -12.41 -9.15
C LEU A 54 -2.96 -11.59 -9.77
N VAL A 55 -3.04 -10.29 -9.46
CA VAL A 55 -3.99 -9.37 -10.08
C VAL A 55 -3.77 -9.33 -11.60
N GLY A 56 -2.52 -9.24 -12.05
CA GLY A 56 -2.17 -9.28 -13.47
C GLY A 56 -2.63 -10.56 -14.18
N LYS A 57 -2.42 -11.73 -13.56
CA LYS A 57 -2.94 -13.01 -14.05
C LYS A 57 -4.46 -13.02 -14.15
N ALA A 58 -5.14 -12.54 -13.11
CA ALA A 58 -6.60 -12.46 -13.10
C ALA A 58 -7.13 -11.52 -14.20
N LEU A 59 -6.42 -10.44 -14.53
CA LEU A 59 -6.87 -9.45 -15.53
C LEU A 59 -6.55 -9.83 -16.98
N LYS A 60 -5.75 -10.89 -17.21
CA LYS A 60 -5.32 -11.30 -18.55
C LYS A 60 -6.53 -11.54 -19.47
N GLY A 61 -6.55 -10.87 -20.62
CA GLY A 61 -7.64 -10.96 -21.61
C GLY A 61 -8.92 -10.17 -21.27
N ARG A 62 -8.93 -9.41 -20.18
CA ARG A 62 -10.09 -8.63 -19.72
C ARG A 62 -9.71 -7.34 -18.97
N ARG A 63 -8.54 -6.77 -19.28
CA ARG A 63 -7.97 -5.61 -18.59
C ARG A 63 -8.87 -4.37 -18.69
N ASP A 64 -9.54 -4.20 -19.81
CA ASP A 64 -10.51 -3.15 -20.12
C ASP A 64 -11.71 -3.14 -19.13
N LYS A 65 -12.02 -4.28 -18.51
CA LYS A 65 -13.12 -4.39 -17.55
C LYS A 65 -12.78 -3.84 -16.16
N PHE A 66 -11.55 -3.38 -15.93
CA PHE A 66 -11.07 -2.97 -14.61
C PHE A 66 -10.37 -1.61 -14.62
N VAL A 67 -10.41 -0.94 -13.48
CA VAL A 67 -9.58 0.21 -13.11
C VAL A 67 -8.74 -0.24 -11.92
N VAL A 68 -7.42 -0.11 -12.01
CA VAL A 68 -6.48 -0.57 -10.99
C VAL A 68 -5.84 0.65 -10.34
N ALA A 69 -6.01 0.77 -9.02
CA ALA A 69 -5.22 1.63 -8.18
C ALA A 69 -4.13 0.78 -7.52
N THR A 70 -2.87 1.04 -7.86
CA THR A 70 -1.72 0.42 -7.21
C THR A 70 -0.91 1.45 -6.43
N LYS A 71 -0.16 0.98 -5.43
CA LYS A 71 0.77 1.73 -4.59
C LYS A 71 2.11 0.99 -4.67
N PHE A 72 3.18 1.71 -4.96
CA PHE A 72 4.50 1.13 -5.18
C PHE A 72 5.57 2.00 -4.52
N GLY A 73 6.76 1.43 -4.33
CA GLY A 73 7.89 2.11 -3.70
C GLY A 73 7.95 1.87 -2.19
N ILE A 74 7.34 0.80 -1.68
CA ILE A 74 7.47 0.42 -0.27
C ILE A 74 8.61 -0.59 -0.15
N THR A 75 9.76 -0.14 0.35
CA THR A 75 10.91 -0.98 0.65
C THR A 75 10.79 -1.61 2.05
N PHE A 76 11.23 -2.86 2.17
CA PHE A 76 11.33 -3.63 3.41
C PHE A 76 12.75 -4.15 3.61
N ASP A 77 13.73 -3.33 3.24
CA ASP A 77 15.09 -3.65 3.58
C ASP A 77 15.34 -3.18 5.03
N PRO A 78 15.65 -4.10 5.97
CA PRO A 78 15.91 -3.74 7.36
C PRO A 78 17.19 -2.89 7.53
N THR A 79 17.98 -2.73 6.46
CA THR A 79 19.12 -1.81 6.35
C THR A 79 18.80 -0.54 5.56
N ASP A 80 17.67 -0.52 4.87
CA ASP A 80 17.15 0.65 4.16
C ASP A 80 16.43 1.51 5.19
N SER A 81 17.04 2.65 5.49
CA SER A 81 16.36 3.68 6.25
C SER A 81 15.07 4.02 5.52
N SER A 82 13.94 4.16 6.22
CA SER A 82 12.74 4.79 5.65
C SER A 82 12.95 6.29 5.36
N GLN A 83 14.16 6.66 4.95
CA GLN A 83 14.72 7.97 4.69
C GLN A 83 15.50 7.88 3.39
N GLY A 84 15.25 8.81 2.47
CA GLY A 84 15.87 8.87 1.15
C GLY A 84 15.13 9.88 0.27
N ASP A 85 15.84 10.51 -0.66
CA ASP A 85 15.26 11.49 -1.59
C ASP A 85 14.24 10.86 -2.56
N ASP A 86 14.24 9.53 -2.66
CA ASP A 86 13.31 8.73 -3.46
C ASP A 86 12.09 8.22 -2.66
N ILE A 87 12.00 8.54 -1.37
CA ILE A 87 10.89 8.16 -0.49
C ILE A 87 9.80 9.24 -0.50
N VAL A 88 8.58 8.87 -0.92
CA VAL A 88 7.39 9.75 -0.88
C VAL A 88 6.40 9.25 0.18
N PRO A 89 6.34 9.88 1.37
CA PRO A 89 5.44 9.43 2.43
C PRO A 89 3.98 9.72 2.09
N ILE A 90 3.09 8.78 2.41
CA ILE A 90 1.64 8.88 2.18
C ILE A 90 0.85 8.83 3.50
N PRO A 91 1.00 9.82 4.40
CA PRO A 91 0.36 9.80 5.71
C PRO A 91 -1.16 9.98 5.57
N GLY A 92 -1.93 8.98 6.01
CA GLY A 92 -3.39 9.01 6.00
C GLY A 92 -3.97 9.65 7.27
N THR A 93 -5.02 10.47 7.11
CA THR A 93 -5.77 11.04 8.24
C THR A 93 -7.24 11.31 7.89
N LYS A 94 -8.11 11.28 8.90
CA LYS A 94 -9.54 11.62 8.78
C LYS A 94 -9.89 13.03 9.29
N HIS A 95 -8.91 13.78 9.81
CA HIS A 95 -9.13 15.12 10.38
C HIS A 95 -8.32 16.17 9.62
N GLN A 96 -8.99 17.24 9.20
CA GLN A 96 -8.39 18.32 8.41
C GLN A 96 -7.16 18.94 9.07
N LYS A 97 -7.20 19.18 10.39
CA LYS A 97 -6.05 19.72 11.15
C LYS A 97 -4.76 18.90 10.99
N TYR A 98 -4.87 17.59 10.79
CA TYR A 98 -3.71 16.72 10.62
C TYR A 98 -3.21 16.72 9.17
N ILE A 99 -4.02 17.12 8.20
CA ILE A 99 -3.57 17.31 6.81
C ILE A 99 -2.58 18.48 6.76
N GLU A 100 -2.90 19.58 7.44
CA GLU A 100 -2.02 20.75 7.55
C GLU A 100 -0.70 20.40 8.25
N GLN A 101 -0.76 19.61 9.33
CA GLN A 101 0.45 19.14 10.02
C GLN A 101 1.29 18.19 9.16
N ASN A 102 0.66 17.23 8.48
CA ASN A 102 1.36 16.31 7.57
C ASN A 102 2.02 17.06 6.41
N ALA A 103 1.35 18.09 5.88
CA ALA A 103 1.92 18.92 4.82
C ALA A 103 3.11 19.74 5.32
N GLY A 104 3.01 20.36 6.51
CA GLY A 104 4.12 21.13 7.09
C GLY A 104 5.34 20.29 7.50
N ALA A 105 5.21 18.96 7.56
CA ALA A 105 6.34 18.08 7.87
C ALA A 105 7.44 18.10 6.79
N VAL A 106 7.13 18.53 5.55
CA VAL A 106 8.13 18.66 4.48
C VAL A 106 9.12 19.80 4.72
N ASP A 107 8.74 20.77 5.56
CA ASP A 107 9.55 21.94 5.89
C ASP A 107 10.35 21.73 7.19
N VAL A 108 10.31 20.53 7.77
CA VAL A 108 11.03 20.20 9.00
C VAL A 108 12.40 19.64 8.64
N ASP A 109 13.43 20.45 8.88
CA ASP A 109 14.82 20.01 8.82
C ASP A 109 15.23 19.44 10.19
N LEU A 110 15.70 18.19 10.21
CA LEU A 110 16.26 17.57 11.41
C LEU A 110 17.79 17.68 11.38
N THR A 111 18.37 18.17 12.47
CA THR A 111 19.81 18.15 12.65
C THR A 111 20.31 16.73 12.89
N GLU A 112 21.61 16.50 12.67
CA GLU A 112 22.24 15.20 12.94
C GLU A 112 22.07 14.77 14.40
N ALA A 113 22.10 15.71 15.35
CA ALA A 113 21.86 15.43 16.77
C ALA A 113 20.41 14.97 17.03
N GLU A 114 19.42 15.66 16.44
CA GLU A 114 18.01 15.28 16.58
C GLU A 114 17.71 13.94 15.92
N LEU A 115 18.31 13.66 14.75
CA LEU A 115 18.22 12.36 14.09
C LEU A 115 18.80 11.25 14.98
N ASN A 116 19.96 11.50 15.60
CA ASN A 116 20.57 10.56 16.52
C ASN A 116 19.69 10.32 17.77
N ASP A 117 19.09 11.37 18.32
CA ASP A 117 18.16 11.25 19.45
C ASP A 117 16.90 10.45 19.07
N ILE A 118 16.31 10.71 17.89
CA ILE A 118 15.17 9.95 17.38
C ILE A 118 15.52 8.47 17.19
N ASN A 119 16.67 8.19 16.57
CA ASN A 119 17.16 6.82 16.36
C ASN A 119 17.46 6.11 17.69
N ALA A 120 17.86 6.83 18.74
CA ALA A 120 18.09 6.26 20.07
C ALA A 120 16.79 5.90 20.81
N ILE A 121 15.66 6.54 20.49
CA ILE A 121 14.33 6.20 21.06
C ILE A 121 13.80 4.90 20.45
N PHE A 122 14.01 4.71 19.14
CA PHE A 122 13.71 3.47 18.43
C PHE A 122 14.97 2.89 17.80
N PRO A 123 15.86 2.27 18.62
CA PRO A 123 17.03 1.62 18.08
C PRO A 123 16.59 0.61 17.00
N PRO A 124 17.34 0.46 15.89
CA PRO A 124 17.00 -0.46 14.80
C PRO A 124 16.67 -1.87 15.27
N ASP A 125 17.26 -2.24 16.40
CA ASP A 125 17.18 -3.50 17.14
C ASP A 125 16.04 -3.57 18.18
N VAL A 126 15.36 -2.47 18.51
CA VAL A 126 14.26 -2.42 19.50
C VAL A 126 12.88 -2.64 18.89
N THR A 127 12.69 -2.37 17.60
CA THR A 127 11.57 -2.97 16.85
C THR A 127 11.87 -4.42 16.48
N SER A 128 12.34 -5.23 17.44
CA SER A 128 12.53 -6.66 17.25
C SER A 128 11.18 -7.38 17.35
N GLY A 129 10.50 -7.45 16.22
CA GLY A 129 9.27 -8.17 16.06
C GLY A 129 8.94 -8.21 14.58
N LEU A 130 8.55 -9.38 14.09
CA LEU A 130 8.06 -9.46 12.74
C LEU A 130 6.71 -8.72 12.66
N ARG A 131 6.49 -7.93 11.60
CA ARG A 131 5.20 -7.23 11.37
C ARG A 131 4.00 -8.18 11.39
N TYR A 132 4.25 -9.45 11.04
CA TYR A 132 3.34 -10.57 11.23
C TYR A 132 4.03 -11.67 12.04
N THR A 133 3.32 -12.67 12.56
CA THR A 133 3.97 -13.79 13.27
C THR A 133 5.01 -14.49 12.37
N LYS A 134 5.96 -15.23 12.99
CA LYS A 134 6.98 -16.02 12.26
C LYS A 134 6.36 -16.92 11.18
N ASP A 135 5.20 -17.48 11.46
CA ASP A 135 4.48 -18.35 10.53
C ASP A 135 3.89 -17.58 9.35
N PHE A 136 3.37 -16.37 9.59
CA PHE A 136 2.91 -15.48 8.52
C PHE A 136 4.06 -14.93 7.68
N MET A 137 5.21 -14.62 8.30
CA MET A 137 6.37 -14.14 7.55
C MET A 137 6.97 -15.20 6.62
N LYS A 138 6.89 -16.49 6.97
CA LYS A 138 7.25 -17.58 6.05
C LYS A 138 6.36 -17.64 4.81
N ALA A 139 5.09 -17.27 4.93
CA ALA A 139 4.20 -17.14 3.78
C ALA A 139 4.54 -15.89 2.94
N VAL A 140 5.10 -14.86 3.58
CA VAL A 140 5.44 -13.57 2.98
C VAL A 140 6.73 -13.59 2.18
N ASN A 141 7.77 -14.26 2.68
CA ASN A 141 9.10 -14.30 2.08
C ASN A 141 9.32 -15.49 1.12
N GLY A 142 8.24 -16.01 0.53
CA GLY A 142 8.27 -17.20 -0.34
C GLY A 142 9.14 -17.04 -1.58
#